data_AF-A0A7D9LYP7-F1
#
_entry.id   AF-A0A7D9LYP7-F1
#
_cell.length_a   1.000
_cell.length_b   1.000
_cell.length_c   1.000
_cell.angle_alpha   90.00
_cell.angle_beta   90.00
_cell.angle_gamma   90.00
#
_symmetry.space_group_name_H-M   'P 1'
#
loop_
_entity.id
_entity.type
_entity.pdbx_description
1 polymer ?
#
loop_
_entity_poly.entity_id
_entity_poly.type
_entity_poly.pdbx_seq_one_letter_code
_entity_poly.pdbx_strand_id
1 'polypeptide(L)'
;MSTLNRAFQHLFDRLTSDMAPHDQVRLILNSDQLDKSISLPFLQRDRLTPERFLAAVERVVQFNDQFSLDDSVSVNVVHVEMPQGGTGRKRDVVNLESYLTKKRGIVQIKNKDDLCCARAIVVAKAKLDNDSQYKSIVSRTGTLQDRLAQELHASAGVPLGPCGIPEV
;
A
#
# COMPACT_ATOMS: atom_id res chain seq x y z
N MET A 1 25.94 -32.78 -22.71
CA MET A 1 24.98 -31.93 -21.97
C MET A 1 24.50 -32.51 -20.63
N SER A 2 24.52 -33.83 -20.38
CA SER A 2 23.98 -34.41 -19.14
C SER A 2 24.79 -34.13 -17.87
N THR A 3 26.12 -34.00 -17.97
CA THR A 3 27.00 -33.80 -16.79
C THR A 3 26.91 -32.40 -16.21
N LEU A 4 26.78 -31.38 -17.07
CA LEU A 4 26.69 -29.96 -16.66
C LEU A 4 25.36 -29.70 -15.92
N ASN A 5 24.24 -30.18 -16.47
CA ASN A 5 22.94 -30.06 -15.82
C ASN A 5 22.93 -30.73 -14.45
N ARG A 6 23.59 -31.88 -14.28
CA ARG A 6 23.69 -32.56 -12.99
C ARG A 6 24.53 -31.76 -11.98
N ALA A 7 25.63 -31.17 -12.41
CA ALA A 7 26.46 -30.32 -11.56
C ALA A 7 25.70 -29.06 -11.10
N PHE A 8 25.00 -28.40 -12.02
CA PHE A 8 24.13 -27.26 -11.68
C PHE A 8 22.96 -27.67 -10.80
N GLN A 9 22.32 -28.81 -11.04
CA GLN A 9 21.25 -29.31 -10.18
C GLN A 9 21.74 -29.46 -8.73
N HIS A 10 22.87 -30.13 -8.52
CA HIS A 10 23.45 -30.28 -7.19
C HIS A 10 23.84 -28.95 -6.54
N LEU A 11 24.33 -27.99 -7.33
CA LEU A 11 24.63 -26.65 -6.86
C LEU A 11 23.35 -25.93 -6.40
N PHE A 12 22.27 -25.96 -7.19
CA PHE A 12 20.98 -25.36 -6.85
C PHE A 12 20.35 -26.01 -5.61
N ASP A 13 20.37 -27.34 -5.53
CA ASP A 13 19.83 -28.07 -4.38
C ASP A 13 20.55 -27.66 -3.10
N ARG A 14 21.88 -27.50 -3.15
CA ARG A 14 22.69 -27.09 -2.01
C ARG A 14 22.54 -25.61 -1.66
N LEU A 15 22.36 -24.74 -2.65
CA LEU A 15 22.18 -23.31 -2.46
C LEU A 15 20.78 -22.94 -1.99
N THR A 16 19.79 -23.82 -2.15
CA THR A 16 18.37 -23.52 -1.86
C THR A 16 17.76 -24.47 -0.85
N SER A 17 18.57 -25.28 -0.15
CA SER A 17 18.09 -26.31 0.79
C SER A 17 17.45 -25.74 2.05
N ASP A 18 17.89 -24.55 2.47
CA ASP A 18 17.46 -23.83 3.67
C ASP A 18 16.43 -22.73 3.39
N MET A 19 16.06 -22.54 2.12
CA MET A 19 15.16 -21.48 1.68
C MET A 19 13.71 -21.96 1.60
N ALA A 20 12.77 -21.14 2.06
CA ALA A 20 11.36 -21.46 1.94
C ALA A 20 10.89 -21.35 0.48
N PRO A 21 9.86 -22.13 0.05
CA PRO A 21 9.39 -22.12 -1.35
C PRO A 21 8.98 -20.73 -1.87
N HIS A 22 8.48 -19.87 -0.99
CA HIS A 22 7.97 -18.53 -1.32
C HIS A 22 9.03 -17.43 -1.21
N ASP A 23 10.24 -17.75 -0.76
CA ASP A 23 11.35 -16.80 -0.66
C ASP A 23 11.80 -16.36 -2.04
N GLN A 24 12.34 -15.14 -2.11
CA GLN A 24 12.88 -14.63 -3.36
C GLN A 24 14.38 -14.87 -3.43
N VAL A 25 14.82 -15.40 -4.56
CA VAL A 25 16.21 -15.73 -4.84
C VAL A 25 16.60 -15.09 -6.16
N ARG A 26 17.78 -14.48 -6.18
CA ARG A 26 18.42 -13.95 -7.39
C ARG A 26 19.81 -14.56 -7.54
N LEU A 27 20.08 -15.04 -8.74
CA LEU A 27 21.38 -15.58 -9.12
C LEU A 27 22.08 -14.61 -10.08
N ILE A 28 23.34 -14.33 -9.78
CA ILE A 28 24.19 -13.45 -10.56
C ILE A 28 25.48 -14.19 -10.84
N LEU A 29 25.76 -14.45 -12.11
CA LEU A 29 27.03 -15.04 -12.56
C LEU A 29 27.95 -13.91 -13.02
N ASN A 30 29.14 -13.88 -12.44
CA ASN A 30 30.20 -12.96 -12.82
C ASN A 30 31.42 -13.74 -13.31
N SER A 31 32.06 -13.20 -14.32
CA SER A 31 33.31 -13.70 -14.89
C SER A 31 34.06 -12.49 -15.44
N ASP A 32 35.38 -12.52 -15.37
CA ASP A 32 36.23 -11.45 -15.90
C ASP A 32 36.14 -11.32 -17.43
N GLN A 33 35.63 -12.36 -18.11
CA GLN A 33 35.39 -12.38 -19.55
C GLN A 33 34.04 -11.75 -19.96
N LEU A 34 33.21 -11.37 -19.00
CA LEU A 34 31.89 -10.79 -19.25
C LEU A 34 31.90 -9.29 -18.94
N ASP A 35 31.72 -8.45 -19.97
CA ASP A 35 31.48 -7.00 -19.80
C ASP A 35 30.28 -6.71 -18.89
N LYS A 36 29.31 -7.64 -18.85
CA LYS A 36 28.10 -7.56 -18.03
C LYS A 36 27.81 -8.90 -17.35
N SER A 37 27.59 -8.85 -16.04
CA SER A 37 27.15 -10.01 -15.26
C SER A 37 25.85 -10.60 -15.79
N ILE A 38 25.72 -11.91 -15.77
CA ILE A 38 24.48 -12.61 -16.14
C ILE A 38 23.60 -12.65 -14.90
N SER A 39 22.54 -11.85 -14.89
CA SER A 39 21.60 -11.79 -13.78
C SER A 39 20.23 -12.29 -14.20
N LEU A 40 19.68 -13.22 -13.43
CA LEU A 40 18.24 -13.45 -13.43
C LEU A 40 17.53 -12.35 -12.61
N PRO A 41 16.25 -12.05 -12.89
CA PRO A 41 15.43 -11.29 -11.94
C PRO A 41 15.23 -12.10 -10.66
N PHE A 42 14.74 -11.46 -9.61
CA PHE A 42 14.27 -12.18 -8.43
C PHE A 42 13.15 -13.15 -8.82
N LEU A 43 13.31 -14.41 -8.42
CA LEU A 43 12.35 -15.48 -8.65
C LEU A 43 12.01 -16.12 -7.30
N GLN A 44 10.77 -16.58 -7.16
CA GLN A 44 10.43 -17.44 -6.03
C GLN A 44 11.26 -18.73 -6.10
N ARG A 45 11.69 -19.23 -4.95
CA ARG A 45 12.54 -20.43 -4.84
C ARG A 45 11.92 -21.64 -5.55
N ASP A 46 10.61 -21.81 -5.50
CA ASP A 46 9.88 -22.89 -6.19
C ASP A 46 9.91 -22.78 -7.73
N ARG A 47 10.11 -21.58 -8.28
CA ARG A 47 10.21 -21.30 -9.71
C ARG A 47 11.64 -21.23 -10.22
N LEU A 48 12.60 -21.28 -9.31
CA LEU A 48 14.02 -21.21 -9.64
C LEU A 48 14.49 -22.59 -10.08
N THR A 49 14.50 -22.84 -11.40
CA THR A 49 14.99 -24.09 -11.98
C THR A 49 16.35 -23.90 -12.67
N PRO A 50 17.24 -24.91 -12.64
CA PRO A 50 18.53 -24.81 -13.31
C PRO A 50 18.41 -24.61 -14.83
N GLU A 51 17.35 -25.11 -15.46
CA GLU A 51 17.10 -24.89 -16.90
C GLU A 51 16.89 -23.40 -17.22
N ARG A 52 16.17 -22.67 -16.35
CA ARG A 52 15.96 -21.22 -16.53
C ARG A 52 17.26 -20.44 -16.38
N PHE A 53 18.14 -20.89 -15.49
CA PHE A 53 19.45 -20.28 -15.30
C PHE A 53 20.36 -20.57 -16.48
N LEU A 54 20.46 -21.83 -16.92
CA LEU A 54 21.23 -22.20 -18.10
C LEU A 54 20.73 -21.46 -19.36
N ALA A 55 19.42 -21.34 -19.56
CA ALA A 55 18.87 -20.57 -20.67
C ALA A 55 19.18 -19.06 -20.60
N ALA A 56 19.41 -18.51 -19.41
CA ALA A 56 19.90 -17.13 -19.27
C ALA A 56 21.40 -17.04 -19.55
N VAL A 57 22.18 -18.04 -19.14
CA VAL A 57 23.61 -18.13 -19.46
C VAL A 57 23.81 -18.29 -20.96
N GLU A 58 23.15 -19.24 -21.60
CA GLU A 58 23.21 -19.49 -23.05
C GLU A 58 22.91 -18.24 -23.87
N ARG A 59 21.89 -17.46 -23.49
CA ARG A 59 21.57 -16.20 -24.18
C ARG A 59 22.70 -15.17 -24.13
N VAL A 60 23.42 -15.09 -23.02
CA VAL A 60 24.53 -14.13 -22.88
C VAL A 60 25.79 -14.65 -23.55
N VAL A 61 26.06 -15.96 -23.47
CA VAL A 61 27.15 -16.59 -24.21
C VAL A 61 26.97 -16.45 -25.72
N GLN A 62 25.75 -16.67 -26.23
CA GLN A 62 25.44 -16.49 -27.66
C GLN A 62 25.60 -15.05 -28.14
N PHE A 63 25.48 -14.07 -27.24
CA PHE A 63 25.67 -12.66 -27.56
C PHE A 63 27.14 -12.24 -27.46
N ASN A 64 27.97 -13.01 -26.76
CA ASN A 64 29.33 -12.66 -26.42
C ASN A 64 30.30 -13.72 -26.98
N ASP A 65 30.75 -13.51 -28.22
CA ASP A 65 31.56 -14.47 -29.01
C ASP A 65 32.91 -14.88 -28.37
N GLN A 66 33.32 -14.25 -27.26
CA GLN A 66 34.60 -14.50 -26.58
C GLN A 66 34.49 -15.23 -25.23
N PHE A 67 33.30 -15.66 -24.80
CA PHE A 67 33.16 -16.31 -23.50
C PHE A 67 33.57 -17.79 -23.52
N SER A 68 34.59 -18.14 -22.74
CA SER A 68 35.01 -19.51 -22.43
C SER A 68 34.78 -19.84 -20.95
N LEU A 69 34.18 -20.99 -20.66
CA LEU A 69 33.92 -21.47 -19.28
C LEU A 69 35.16 -22.02 -18.56
N ASP A 70 36.36 -21.89 -19.14
CA ASP A 70 37.60 -22.44 -18.58
C ASP A 70 38.20 -21.56 -17.46
N ASP A 71 37.76 -20.30 -17.35
CA ASP A 71 38.20 -19.37 -16.30
C ASP A 71 37.29 -19.40 -15.06
N SER A 72 37.80 -18.84 -13.95
CA SER A 72 37.07 -18.82 -12.67
C SER A 72 35.75 -18.04 -12.78
N VAL A 73 34.63 -18.77 -12.75
CA VAL A 73 33.29 -18.20 -12.69
C VAL A 73 32.85 -18.09 -11.23
N SER A 74 32.33 -16.93 -10.84
CA SER A 74 31.72 -16.72 -9.53
C SER A 74 30.19 -16.62 -9.65
N VAL A 75 29.48 -17.29 -8.75
CA VAL A 75 28.01 -17.22 -8.68
C VAL A 75 27.62 -16.61 -7.35
N ASN A 76 27.03 -15.42 -7.41
CA ASN A 76 26.46 -14.74 -6.26
C ASN A 76 24.99 -15.08 -6.13
N VAL A 77 24.59 -15.52 -4.94
CA VAL A 77 23.20 -15.82 -4.59
C VAL A 77 22.72 -14.76 -3.62
N VAL A 78 21.65 -14.06 -3.99
CA VAL A 78 20.95 -13.12 -3.12
C VAL A 78 19.63 -13.76 -2.71
N HIS A 79 19.49 -14.05 -1.41
CA HIS A 79 18.28 -14.59 -0.81
C HIS A 79 17.59 -13.52 0.01
N VAL A 80 16.29 -13.39 -0.20
CA VAL A 80 15.40 -12.53 0.57
C VAL A 80 14.33 -13.42 1.18
N GLU A 81 14.41 -13.60 2.50
CA GLU A 81 13.36 -14.26 3.27
C GLU A 81 12.09 -13.42 3.18
N MET A 82 11.05 -14.00 2.60
CA MET A 82 9.79 -13.30 2.41
C MET A 82 8.94 -13.48 3.67
N PRO A 83 8.55 -12.39 4.36
CA PRO A 83 7.74 -12.51 5.56
C PRO A 83 6.43 -13.20 5.18
N GLN A 84 6.09 -14.27 5.90
CA GLN A 84 4.75 -14.82 5.81
C GLN A 84 3.80 -13.76 6.36
N GLY A 85 3.13 -13.03 5.46
CA GLY A 85 2.18 -12.01 5.83
C GLY A 85 1.19 -12.58 6.84
N GLY A 86 1.00 -11.89 7.97
CA GLY A 86 0.06 -12.35 8.98
C GLY A 86 -1.32 -12.57 8.36
N THR A 87 -2.05 -13.58 8.85
CA THR A 87 -3.45 -13.89 8.51
C THR A 87 -4.45 -12.80 8.97
N GLY A 88 -3.99 -11.56 9.11
CA GLY A 88 -4.84 -10.43 9.39
C GLY A 88 -5.80 -10.18 8.24
N ARG A 89 -7.03 -9.76 8.57
CA ARG A 89 -7.99 -9.26 7.58
C ARG A 89 -7.27 -8.31 6.64
N LYS A 90 -7.29 -8.62 5.33
CA LYS A 90 -6.94 -7.66 4.28
C LYS A 90 -7.67 -6.36 4.67
N ARG A 91 -6.92 -5.29 4.95
CA ARG A 91 -7.55 -3.98 5.10
C ARG A 91 -8.20 -3.73 3.76
N ASP A 92 -9.53 -3.77 3.71
CA ASP A 92 -10.27 -3.40 2.52
C ASP A 92 -9.66 -2.09 2.01
N VAL A 93 -9.42 -2.01 0.70
CA VAL A 93 -9.06 -0.74 0.07
C VAL A 93 -10.22 0.20 0.40
N VAL A 94 -10.04 1.02 1.43
CA VAL A 94 -11.15 1.81 1.96
C VAL A 94 -11.35 2.93 0.97
N ASN A 95 -12.43 2.84 0.18
CA ASN A 95 -12.92 3.97 -0.59
C ASN A 95 -12.89 5.21 0.32
N LEU A 96 -12.27 6.29 -0.16
CA LEU A 96 -12.03 7.50 0.65
C LEU A 96 -13.33 8.06 1.24
N GLU A 97 -14.41 8.07 0.46
CA GLU A 97 -15.73 8.51 0.91
C GLU A 97 -16.27 7.62 2.04
N SER A 98 -16.12 6.30 1.91
CA SER A 98 -16.49 5.34 2.95
C SER A 98 -15.64 5.49 4.20
N TYR A 99 -14.35 5.81 4.06
CA TYR A 99 -13.45 6.08 5.16
C TYR A 99 -13.84 7.36 5.91
N LEU A 100 -14.06 8.46 5.17
CA LEU A 100 -14.44 9.76 5.72
C LEU A 100 -15.79 9.68 6.44
N THR A 101 -16.75 8.93 5.90
CA THR A 101 -18.07 8.72 6.53
C THR A 101 -17.95 7.95 7.85
N LYS A 102 -17.02 6.99 7.95
CA LYS A 102 -16.77 6.20 9.17
C LYS A 102 -15.87 6.94 10.17
N LYS A 103 -15.17 7.99 9.75
CA LYS A 103 -14.23 8.74 10.58
C LYS A 103 -14.99 9.52 11.65
N ARG A 104 -14.88 9.08 12.90
CA ARG A 104 -15.53 9.71 14.07
C ARG A 104 -14.98 11.10 14.44
N GLY A 105 -13.89 11.54 13.79
CA GLY A 105 -13.28 12.86 14.02
C GLY A 105 -13.87 13.98 13.17
N ILE A 106 -14.80 13.67 12.25
CA ILE A 106 -15.48 14.67 11.42
C ILE A 106 -16.97 14.58 11.71
N VAL A 107 -17.60 15.71 12.01
CA VAL A 107 -19.06 15.80 12.13
C VAL A 107 -19.58 16.48 10.87
N GLN A 108 -20.29 15.72 10.05
CA GLN A 108 -20.88 16.26 8.82
C GLN A 108 -22.24 16.90 9.15
N ILE A 109 -22.35 18.21 8.93
CA ILE A 109 -23.63 18.92 8.98
C ILE A 109 -24.34 18.69 7.65
N LYS A 110 -25.54 18.12 7.69
CA LYS A 110 -26.39 17.89 6.52
C LYS A 110 -27.62 18.78 6.63
N ASN A 111 -27.64 19.85 5.86
CA ASN A 111 -28.71 20.84 5.84
C ASN A 111 -29.36 20.95 4.45
N LYS A 112 -30.61 21.42 4.42
CA LYS A 112 -31.32 21.83 3.19
C LYS A 112 -31.67 23.32 3.20
N ASP A 113 -31.30 24.02 4.27
CA ASP A 113 -31.50 25.45 4.49
C ASP A 113 -30.15 26.19 4.43
N ASP A 114 -30.20 27.51 4.51
CA ASP A 114 -28.99 28.33 4.45
C ASP A 114 -28.32 28.53 5.82
N LEU A 115 -28.65 27.70 6.83
CA LEU A 115 -28.19 27.85 8.22
C LEU A 115 -27.00 26.93 8.57
N CYS A 116 -26.25 26.46 7.57
CA CYS A 116 -25.18 25.46 7.75
C CYS A 116 -24.11 25.89 8.77
N CYS A 117 -23.69 27.16 8.76
CA CYS A 117 -22.69 27.66 9.68
C CYS A 117 -23.21 27.75 11.11
N ALA A 118 -24.42 28.29 11.32
CA ALA A 118 -25.02 28.33 12.65
C ALA A 118 -25.21 26.91 13.23
N ARG A 119 -25.68 25.95 12.42
CA ARG A 119 -25.77 24.54 12.81
C ARG A 119 -24.41 23.96 13.21
N ALA A 120 -23.36 24.26 12.44
CA ALA A 120 -22.00 23.82 12.74
C ALA A 120 -21.48 24.41 14.06
N ILE A 121 -21.71 25.70 14.31
CA ILE A 121 -21.30 26.37 15.55
C ILE A 121 -22.04 25.79 16.75
N VAL A 122 -23.35 25.58 16.66
CA VAL A 122 -24.16 24.95 17.72
C VAL A 122 -23.62 23.58 18.07
N VAL A 123 -23.32 22.74 17.07
CA VAL A 123 -22.76 21.40 17.27
C VAL A 123 -21.37 21.47 17.91
N ALA A 124 -20.50 22.37 17.45
CA ALA A 124 -19.17 22.55 17.99
C ALA A 124 -19.21 23.01 19.46
N LYS A 125 -20.08 23.98 19.77
CA LYS A 125 -20.28 24.47 21.13
C LYS A 125 -20.81 23.36 22.06
N ALA A 126 -21.84 22.63 21.64
CA ALA A 126 -22.37 21.51 22.41
C ALA A 126 -21.30 20.42 22.66
N LYS A 127 -20.35 20.23 21.73
CA LYS A 127 -19.22 19.32 21.92
C LYS A 127 -18.23 19.83 22.96
N LEU A 128 -17.90 21.13 22.93
CA LEU A 128 -16.98 21.77 23.87
C LEU A 128 -17.55 21.80 25.29
N ASP A 129 -18.85 22.10 25.40
CA ASP A 129 -19.56 22.22 26.68
C ASP A 129 -19.94 20.86 27.29
N ASN A 130 -19.64 19.75 26.61
CA ASN A 130 -20.08 18.39 26.97
C ASN A 130 -21.59 18.30 27.22
N ASP A 131 -22.39 18.91 26.35
CA ASP A 131 -23.84 18.97 26.48
C ASP A 131 -24.45 17.55 26.53
N SER A 132 -25.27 17.30 27.55
CA SER A 132 -26.03 16.05 27.71
C SER A 132 -26.89 15.71 26.49
N GLN A 133 -27.34 16.71 25.74
CA GLN A 133 -28.16 16.59 24.54
C GLN A 133 -27.34 16.55 23.26
N TYR A 134 -26.00 16.50 23.32
CA TYR A 134 -25.11 16.54 22.16
C TYR A 134 -25.53 15.57 21.03
N LYS A 135 -25.92 14.33 21.37
CA LYS A 135 -26.37 13.35 20.37
C LYS A 135 -27.64 13.80 19.63
N SER A 136 -28.56 14.45 20.34
CA SER A 136 -29.79 15.00 19.76
C SER A 136 -29.50 16.24 18.91
N ILE A 137 -28.53 17.07 19.33
CA ILE A 137 -28.09 18.26 18.60
C ILE A 137 -27.36 17.90 17.30
N VAL A 138 -26.58 16.80 17.29
CA VAL A 138 -25.91 16.30 16.07
C VAL A 138 -26.87 15.54 15.16
N SER A 139 -27.96 15.00 15.70
CA SER A 139 -28.89 14.18 14.92
C SER A 139 -29.57 14.97 13.82
N ARG A 140 -29.55 14.42 12.60
CA ARG A 140 -30.23 14.97 11.42
C ARG A 140 -31.75 15.03 11.55
N THR A 141 -32.34 14.16 12.37
CA THR A 141 -33.79 14.05 12.52
C THR A 141 -34.36 14.97 13.60
N GLY A 142 -33.49 15.63 14.38
CA GLY A 142 -33.91 16.47 15.49
C GLY A 142 -34.18 17.90 15.05
N THR A 143 -35.33 18.45 15.47
CA THR A 143 -35.66 19.88 15.35
C THR A 143 -34.81 20.76 16.28
N LEU A 144 -34.06 20.14 17.20
CA LEU A 144 -33.27 20.84 18.20
C LEU A 144 -32.09 21.61 17.58
N GLN A 145 -31.41 21.02 16.60
CA GLN A 145 -30.32 21.69 15.89
C GLN A 145 -30.81 22.96 15.18
N ASP A 146 -31.96 22.85 14.50
CA ASP A 146 -32.60 23.93 13.74
C ASP A 146 -33.00 25.07 14.66
N ARG A 147 -33.68 24.76 15.76
CA ARG A 147 -34.11 25.74 16.76
C ARG A 147 -32.92 26.49 17.35
N LEU A 148 -31.89 25.75 17.79
CA LEU A 148 -30.69 26.35 18.37
C LEU A 148 -29.93 27.20 17.36
N ALA A 149 -29.90 26.80 16.09
CA ALA A 149 -29.29 27.61 15.03
C ALA A 149 -30.04 28.93 14.81
N GLN A 150 -31.37 28.90 14.79
CA GLN A 150 -32.19 30.13 14.68
C GLN A 150 -32.03 31.04 15.90
N GLU A 151 -32.02 30.47 17.11
CA GLU A 151 -31.77 31.20 18.36
C GLU A 151 -30.38 31.83 18.38
N LEU A 152 -29.37 31.16 17.81
CA LEU A 152 -28.03 31.70 17.68
C LEU A 152 -28.02 32.94 16.77
N HIS A 153 -28.70 32.90 15.62
CA HIS A 153 -28.83 34.07 14.74
C HIS A 153 -29.52 35.23 15.44
N ALA A 154 -30.65 34.97 16.11
CA ALA A 154 -31.39 35.98 16.86
C ALA A 154 -30.55 36.62 17.98
N SER A 155 -29.82 35.79 18.74
CA SER A 155 -28.95 36.25 19.83
C SER A 155 -27.74 37.05 19.35
N ALA A 156 -27.21 36.71 18.17
CA ALA A 156 -26.11 37.43 17.56
C ALA A 156 -26.56 38.66 16.75
N GLY A 157 -27.87 38.89 16.59
CA GLY A 157 -28.41 40.00 15.82
C GLY A 157 -28.11 39.92 14.32
N VAL A 158 -27.90 38.71 13.79
CA VAL A 158 -27.61 38.48 12.36
C VAL A 158 -28.84 37.90 11.65
N PRO A 159 -29.13 38.32 10.41
CA PRO A 159 -30.27 37.79 9.66
C PRO A 159 -30.10 36.29 9.39
N LEU A 160 -31.22 35.58 9.26
CA LEU A 160 -31.22 34.21 8.76
C LEU A 160 -30.85 34.24 7.27
N GLY A 161 -29.87 33.45 6.88
CA GLY A 161 -29.42 33.41 5.50
C GLY A 161 -28.05 32.77 5.35
N PRO A 162 -27.58 32.62 4.10
CA PRO A 162 -26.35 31.95 3.80
C PRO A 162 -25.17 32.71 4.42
N CYS A 163 -24.24 31.95 4.95
CA CYS A 163 -22.95 32.47 5.37
C CYS A 163 -21.95 32.40 4.20
N GLY A 164 -21.16 33.46 4.03
CA GLY A 164 -20.12 33.49 3.02
C GLY A 164 -19.88 34.91 2.51
N ILE A 165 -18.66 35.15 2.05
CA ILE A 165 -18.36 36.32 1.21
C ILE A 165 -18.71 35.89 -0.22
N PRO A 166 -19.26 36.79 -1.08
CA PRO A 166 -19.42 36.48 -2.49
C PRO A 166 -18.11 35.93 -3.05
N GLU A 167 -18.17 34.76 -3.71
CA GLU A 167 -17.01 34.23 -4.42
C GLU A 167 -16.66 35.21 -5.56
N VAL A 168 -15.38 35.59 -5.66
CA VAL A 168 -14.84 36.53 -6.66
C VAL A 168 -14.36 35.77 -7.88
#